data_AF-A0A2J7RQN1-F1
#
_entry.id   AF-A0A2J7RQN1-F1
#
_cell.length_a   1.000
_cell.length_b   1.000
_cell.length_c   1.000
_cell.angle_alpha   90.00
_cell.angle_beta   90.00
_cell.angle_gamma   90.00
#
_symmetry.space_group_name_H-M   'P 1'
#
loop_
_entity.id
_entity.type
_entity.pdbx_description
1 polymer ?
#
loop_
_entity_poly.entity_id
_entity_poly.type
_entity_poly.pdbx_seq_one_letter_code
_entity_poly.pdbx_strand_id
1 'polypeptide(L)'
;MEKPVKLFDMKKFQQNVNRELRRAYPDRRRLECQCLSAVAFVKSESELLDCPIWVLIINVVAMDMLKSKLPPGNFPSVLTSSWLSLAFRFYNLNVTA
;
A
#
# COMPACT_ATOMS: atom_id res chain seq x y z
N MET A 1 5.91 29.32 -7.99
CA MET A 1 6.24 28.47 -6.82
C MET A 1 5.31 27.27 -6.83
N GLU A 2 5.83 26.07 -7.08
CA GLU A 2 5.07 24.85 -6.90
C GLU A 2 4.80 24.65 -5.40
N LYS A 3 3.53 24.42 -5.04
CA LYS A 3 3.15 24.20 -3.64
C LYS A 3 3.46 22.74 -3.27
N PRO A 4 4.07 22.47 -2.11
CA PRO A 4 4.26 21.09 -1.66
C PRO A 4 2.91 20.42 -1.45
N VAL A 5 2.78 19.19 -1.94
CA VAL A 5 1.58 18.36 -1.80
C VAL A 5 1.85 17.17 -0.89
N LYS A 6 0.81 16.72 -0.18
CA LYS A 6 0.89 15.50 0.63
C LYS A 6 0.63 14.29 -0.28
N LEU A 7 1.66 13.47 -0.49
CA LEU A 7 1.52 12.19 -1.18
C LEU A 7 0.67 11.20 -0.37
N PHE A 8 0.82 11.22 0.95
CA PHE A 8 0.12 10.34 1.88
C PHE A 8 -0.51 11.14 3.01
N ASP A 9 -1.83 11.04 3.17
CA ASP A 9 -2.54 11.65 4.29
C ASP A 9 -2.83 10.62 5.39
N MET A 10 -2.08 10.73 6.49
CA MET A 10 -2.23 9.83 7.63
C MET A 10 -3.60 9.92 8.30
N LYS A 11 -4.22 11.10 8.35
CA LYS A 11 -5.56 11.26 8.96
C LYS A 11 -6.61 10.55 8.12
N LYS A 12 -6.55 10.69 6.79
CA LYS A 12 -7.43 9.96 5.85
C LYS A 12 -7.23 8.45 5.97
N PHE A 13 -5.97 8.01 6.07
CA PHE A 13 -5.65 6.60 6.27
C PHE A 13 -6.28 6.04 7.56
N GLN A 14 -6.10 6.72 8.69
CA GLN A 14 -6.70 6.33 9.98
C GLN A 14 -8.24 6.22 9.90
N GLN A 15 -8.89 7.18 9.24
CA GLN A 15 -10.34 7.14 9.02
C GLN A 15 -10.76 5.94 8.16
N ASN A 16 -9.99 5.61 7.13
CA ASN A 16 -10.23 4.44 6.27
C ASN A 16 -10.08 3.14 7.06
N VAL A 17 -9.03 3.01 7.87
CA VAL A 17 -8.81 1.85 8.77
C VAL A 17 -10.00 1.68 9.72
N ASN A 18 -10.39 2.75 10.42
CA ASN A 18 -11.51 2.70 11.36
C ASN A 18 -12.86 2.40 10.69
N ARG A 19 -13.02 2.77 9.42
CA ARG A 19 -14.22 2.44 8.64
C ARG A 19 -14.21 0.98 8.19
N GLU A 20 -13.06 0.48 7.74
CA GLU A 20 -12.91 -0.91 7.30
C GLU A 20 -13.10 -1.91 8.45
N LEU A 21 -12.56 -1.59 9.64
CA LEU A 21 -12.72 -2.41 10.85
C LEU A 21 -14.17 -2.52 11.33
N ARG A 22 -15.03 -1.57 10.97
CA ARG A 22 -16.47 -1.59 11.31
C ARG A 22 -17.32 -2.38 10.32
N ARG A 23 -16.74 -2.90 9.22
CA ARG A 23 -17.46 -3.72 8.26
C ARG A 23 -17.65 -5.14 8.79
N ALA A 24 -18.72 -5.79 8.36
CA ALA A 24 -18.99 -7.20 8.67
C ALA A 24 -17.87 -8.14 8.22
N TYR A 25 -17.18 -7.79 7.12
CA TYR A 25 -16.03 -8.51 6.58
C TYR A 25 -14.91 -7.50 6.26
N PRO A 26 -13.99 -7.24 7.21
CA PRO A 26 -12.89 -6.31 6.98
C PRO A 26 -11.90 -6.86 5.95
N ASP A 27 -11.61 -6.08 4.91
CA ASP A 27 -10.63 -6.45 3.90
C ASP A 27 -9.27 -5.79 4.17
N ARG A 28 -8.36 -6.58 4.72
CA ARG A 28 -6.98 -6.17 5.03
C ARG A 28 -6.19 -5.77 3.79
N ARG A 29 -6.38 -6.44 2.64
CA ARG A 29 -5.59 -6.20 1.43
C ARG A 29 -5.83 -4.79 0.89
N ARG A 30 -7.07 -4.31 0.97
CA ARG A 30 -7.43 -2.94 0.57
C ARG A 30 -6.76 -1.87 1.42
N LEU A 31 -6.46 -2.17 2.68
CA LEU A 31 -5.73 -1.26 3.55
C LEU A 31 -4.21 -1.34 3.28
N GLU A 32 -3.68 -2.53 3.03
CA GLU A 32 -2.26 -2.72 2.66
C GLU A 32 -1.91 -2.00 1.36
N CYS A 33 -2.77 -2.07 0.33
CA CYS A 33 -2.57 -1.31 -0.91
C CYS A 33 -2.51 0.21 -0.68
N GLN A 34 -3.21 0.74 0.32
CA GLN A 34 -3.17 2.17 0.62
C GLN A 34 -1.85 2.61 1.24
N CYS A 35 -1.08 1.69 1.85
CA CYS A 35 0.26 1.99 2.39
C CYS A 35 1.33 2.16 1.30
N LEU A 36 0.97 1.92 0.04
CA LEU A 36 1.85 2.00 -1.11
C LEU A 36 1.51 3.26 -1.91
N SER A 37 2.53 3.96 -2.36
CA SER A 37 2.38 5.15 -3.19
C SER A 37 3.33 5.05 -4.37
N ALA A 38 2.78 4.95 -5.57
CA ALA A 38 3.55 4.95 -6.80
C ALA A 38 3.69 6.38 -7.33
N VAL A 39 4.91 6.74 -7.74
CA VAL A 39 5.19 8.01 -8.40
C VAL A 39 5.89 7.70 -9.71
N ALA A 40 5.23 8.00 -10.82
CA ALA A 40 5.83 7.95 -12.15
C ALA A 40 6.51 9.29 -12.45
N PHE A 41 7.68 9.23 -13.10
CA PHE A 41 8.38 10.42 -13.57
C PHE A 41 8.34 10.50 -15.09
N VAL A 42 8.48 11.72 -15.61
CA VAL A 42 8.59 12.03 -17.05
C VAL A 42 7.30 11.80 -17.83
N LYS A 43 6.80 10.57 -17.91
CA LYS A 43 5.61 10.19 -18.66
C LYS A 43 4.71 9.32 -17.80
N SER A 44 3.42 9.66 -17.76
CA SER A 44 2.40 8.80 -17.16
C SER A 44 1.78 7.95 -18.25
N GLU A 45 1.69 6.64 -18.02
CA GLU A 45 0.94 5.70 -18.84
C GLU A 45 -0.32 5.22 -18.09
N SER A 46 -1.19 4.46 -18.76
CA SER A 46 -2.37 3.85 -18.14
C SER A 46 -2.00 2.79 -17.10
N GLU A 47 -0.91 2.07 -17.34
CA GLU A 47 -0.38 1.06 -16.43
C GLU A 47 0.96 1.53 -15.86
N LEU A 48 1.13 1.35 -14.55
CA LEU A 48 2.37 1.77 -13.88
C LEU A 48 3.60 1.04 -14.43
N LEU A 49 3.42 -0.20 -14.91
CA LEU A 49 4.49 -1.03 -15.45
C LEU A 49 5.01 -0.55 -16.80
N ASP A 50 4.19 0.19 -17.55
CA ASP A 50 4.56 0.80 -18.83
C ASP A 50 5.29 2.14 -18.65
N CYS A 51 5.23 2.72 -17.45
CA CYS A 51 5.92 3.97 -17.15
C CYS A 51 7.45 3.76 -17.26
N PRO A 52 8.16 4.62 -18.00
CA PRO A 52 9.60 4.44 -18.27
C PRO A 52 10.46 4.53 -17.00
N ILE A 53 9.98 5.27 -15.99
CA ILE A 53 10.63 5.41 -14.69
C ILE A 53 9.57 5.69 -13.62
N TRP A 54 9.60 4.90 -12.55
CA TRP A 54 8.69 5.07 -11.42
C TRP A 54 9.35 4.61 -10.13
N VAL A 55 8.86 5.13 -9.00
CA VAL A 55 9.24 4.68 -7.66
C VAL A 55 8.02 4.20 -6.90
N LEU A 56 8.19 3.11 -6.16
CA LEU A 56 7.21 2.65 -5.18
C LEU A 56 7.67 3.08 -3.78
N ILE A 57 6.87 3.92 -3.15
CA ILE A 57 7.07 4.32 -1.76
C ILE A 57 6.20 3.43 -0.88
N ILE A 58 6.84 2.72 0.04
CA ILE A 58 6.17 1.87 1.03
C ILE A 58 6.15 2.60 2.37
N ASN A 59 4.98 3.01 2.83
CA ASN A 59 4.85 3.66 4.13
C ASN A 59 4.87 2.61 5.26
N VAL A 60 6.07 2.29 5.73
CA VAL A 60 6.30 1.29 6.79
C VAL A 60 5.58 1.63 8.10
N VAL A 61 5.41 2.91 8.41
CA VAL A 61 4.67 3.38 9.61
C VAL A 61 3.19 3.09 9.48
N ALA A 62 2.60 3.32 8.30
CA ALA A 62 1.21 2.98 8.03
C ALA A 62 0.98 1.46 8.09
N MET A 63 1.92 0.67 7.56
CA MET A 63 1.88 -0.80 7.64
C MET A 63 1.92 -1.29 9.08
N ASP A 64 2.80 -0.74 9.91
CA ASP A 64 2.89 -1.09 11.33
C ASP A 64 1.60 -0.73 12.08
N MET A 65 1.01 0.42 11.76
CA MET A 65 -0.29 0.81 12.28
C MET A 65 -1.40 -0.19 11.89
N LEU A 66 -1.40 -0.74 10.67
CA LEU A 66 -2.36 -1.79 10.29
C LEU A 66 -2.18 -3.06 11.12
N LYS A 67 -0.92 -3.46 11.34
CA LYS A 67 -0.60 -4.66 12.13
C LYS A 67 -1.09 -4.56 13.57
N SER A 68 -1.02 -3.37 14.17
CA SER A 68 -1.48 -3.14 15.55
C SER A 68 -3.01 -3.04 15.69
N LYS A 69 -3.75 -2.72 14.62
CA LYS A 69 -5.21 -2.49 14.65
C LYS A 69 -6.04 -3.68 14.19
N LEU A 70 -5.47 -4.61 13.43
CA LEU A 70 -6.15 -5.83 13.00
C LEU A 70 -5.86 -6.97 13.98
N PRO A 71 -6.84 -7.82 14.31
CA PRO A 71 -6.62 -8.97 15.20
C PRO A 71 -5.52 -9.88 14.62
N PRO A 72 -4.69 -10.52 15.47
CA PRO A 72 -3.56 -11.37 15.03
C PRO A 72 -3.97 -12.65 14.26
N GLY A 73 -5.25 -12.82 13.91
CA GLY A 73 -5.76 -13.94 13.14
C GLY A 73 -5.30 -13.89 11.69
N ASN A 74 -4.49 -14.89 11.30
CA ASN A 74 -4.01 -15.16 9.95
C ASN A 74 -3.07 -14.09 9.37
N PHE A 75 -2.06 -13.69 10.14
CA PHE A 75 -0.77 -13.48 9.48
C PHE A 75 -0.33 -14.86 8.98
N PRO A 76 -0.26 -15.14 7.66
CA PRO A 76 0.78 -16.07 7.27
C PRO A 76 2.06 -15.44 7.82
N SER A 77 2.82 -16.21 8.58
CA SER A 77 4.09 -15.89 9.23
C SER A 77 5.20 -15.40 8.26
N VAL A 78 4.81 -14.95 7.07
CA VAL A 78 5.63 -14.44 5.96
C VAL A 78 6.00 -12.97 6.16
N LEU A 79 5.39 -12.24 7.10
CA LEU A 79 5.74 -10.83 7.36
C LEU A 79 7.02 -10.61 8.17
N THR A 80 7.76 -11.65 8.51
CA THR A 80 9.14 -11.53 8.98
C THR A 80 10.16 -11.88 7.89
N SER A 81 9.74 -12.46 6.76
CA SER A 81 10.63 -12.86 5.67
C SER A 81 10.39 -12.04 4.41
N SER A 82 11.08 -10.89 4.42
CA SER A 82 11.49 -10.10 3.27
C SER A 82 10.41 -9.23 2.61
N TRP A 83 10.56 -7.93 2.77
CA TRP A 83 9.92 -6.88 1.97
C TRP A 83 10.02 -7.13 0.46
N LEU A 84 11.01 -7.91 0.02
CA LEU A 84 11.12 -8.42 -1.35
C LEU A 84 9.90 -9.23 -1.77
N SER A 85 9.28 -10.03 -0.90
CA SER A 85 8.09 -10.83 -1.26
C SER A 85 6.85 -9.94 -1.51
N LEU A 86 6.71 -8.83 -0.77
CA LEU A 86 5.63 -7.87 -1.00
C LEU A 86 5.86 -7.11 -2.31
N ALA A 87 7.11 -6.66 -2.56
CA ALA A 87 7.49 -6.06 -3.83
C ALA A 87 7.31 -7.05 -4.99
N PHE A 88 7.70 -8.32 -4.83
CA PHE A 88 7.50 -9.39 -5.81
C PHE A 88 6.03 -9.67 -6.04
N ARG A 89 5.19 -9.72 -5.00
CA ARG A 89 3.75 -9.91 -5.15
C ARG A 89 3.13 -8.73 -5.87
N PHE A 90 3.50 -7.48 -5.56
CA PHE A 90 2.99 -6.32 -6.29
C PHE A 90 3.45 -6.29 -7.75
N TYR A 91 4.69 -6.68 -8.04
CA TYR A 91 5.18 -6.82 -9.40
C TYR A 91 4.43 -7.94 -10.13
N ASN A 92 4.34 -9.15 -9.56
CA ASN A 92 3.70 -10.29 -10.20
C ASN A 92 2.17 -10.15 -10.32
N LEU A 93 1.48 -9.57 -9.33
CA LEU A 93 0.02 -9.35 -9.40
C LEU A 93 -0.38 -8.36 -10.51
N ASN A 94 0.49 -7.41 -10.88
CA ASN A 94 0.21 -6.49 -11.98
C ASN A 94 0.75 -6.97 -13.34
N VAL A 95 1.69 -7.92 -13.38
CA VAL A 95 2.18 -8.54 -14.63
C VAL A 95 1.26 -9.68 -15.11
N THR A 96 0.35 -10.19 -14.26
CA THR A 96 -0.59 -11.29 -14.62
C THR A 96 -2.06 -10.84 -14.72
N ALA A 97 -2.34 -9.54 -14.70
CA ALA A 97 -3.66 -8.98 -15.02
C ALA A 97 -3.66 -8.42 -16.44
#